data_AF-A0A348UVW1-F1
#
_entry.id   AF-A0A348UVW1-F1
#
_cell.length_a   1.000
_cell.length_b   1.000
_cell.length_c   1.000
_cell.angle_alpha   90.00
_cell.angle_beta   90.00
_cell.angle_gamma   90.00
#
_symmetry.space_group_name_H-M   'P 1'
#
loop_
_entity.id
_entity.type
_entity.pdbx_description
1 polymer ?
#
loop_
_entity_poly.entity_id
_entity_poly.type
_entity_poly.pdbx_seq_one_letter_code
_entity_poly.pdbx_strand_id
1 'polypeptide(L)'
;MQKIHEKLWHSLSLTDVVSELESHESKGLSDQLAKDRAAQFGLNELTRAKGQGVVIRFLLQLKQPLVIILLAASLITLFLAEYVDAGVIFAVVIVNAIIGFIQEDKAMKAIEALSRAMTSEATIIRNGEKKRIQAVQIVPGDLVLLQSGDKVPADLRLIQTRELQIDESALTGESVPVQKEKAVLNSDMAIGDRRNMAYSSTLVTFGTGRGIVVATGDSTEIGRINKLIAATDVLETPLTRKIHDFSGILLYAILAMAAFTFVIGLVRGQNTGKVMDFSG
;
A
#
# COMPACT_ATOMS: atom_id res chain seq x y z
N MET A 1 5.82 -2.24 -24.87
CA MET A 1 5.81 -2.33 -23.40
C MET A 1 4.72 -1.46 -22.75
N GLN A 2 4.61 -0.17 -23.09
CA GLN A 2 3.47 0.70 -22.69
C GLN A 2 2.13 0.36 -23.40
N LYS A 3 2.20 -0.28 -24.57
CA LYS A 3 1.07 -0.46 -25.50
C LYS A 3 -0.07 -1.37 -25.04
N ILE A 4 0.14 -2.31 -24.12
CA ILE A 4 -0.93 -3.22 -23.65
C ILE A 4 -1.83 -2.51 -22.64
N HIS A 5 -1.29 -1.58 -21.84
CA HIS A 5 -2.04 -0.97 -20.75
C HIS A 5 -2.87 0.25 -21.17
N GLU A 6 -2.50 0.96 -22.24
CA GLU A 6 -3.24 2.13 -22.75
C GLU A 6 -4.32 1.75 -23.78
N LYS A 7 -4.48 0.46 -24.10
CA LYS A 7 -5.47 -0.01 -25.06
C LYS A 7 -6.87 -0.06 -24.46
N LEU A 8 -7.84 0.39 -25.23
CA LEU A 8 -9.27 0.30 -24.93
C LEU A 8 -9.75 -1.12 -25.24
N TRP A 9 -9.47 -2.07 -24.36
CA TRP A 9 -9.79 -3.49 -24.55
C TRP A 9 -11.28 -3.76 -24.80
N HIS A 10 -12.17 -2.92 -24.26
CA HIS A 10 -13.61 -3.01 -24.47
C HIS A 10 -14.02 -2.72 -25.92
N SER A 11 -13.25 -1.93 -26.66
CA SER A 11 -13.57 -1.58 -28.06
C SER A 11 -12.91 -2.47 -29.10
N LEU A 12 -12.09 -3.43 -28.67
CA LEU A 12 -11.44 -4.39 -29.58
C LEU A 12 -12.33 -5.61 -29.82
N SER A 13 -12.20 -6.18 -31.03
CA SER A 13 -12.81 -7.46 -31.35
C SER A 13 -12.13 -8.58 -30.57
N LEU A 14 -12.84 -9.69 -30.32
CA LEU A 14 -12.26 -10.82 -29.58
C LEU A 14 -11.02 -11.39 -30.30
N THR A 15 -11.06 -11.45 -31.63
CA THR A 15 -9.92 -11.88 -32.45
C THR A 15 -8.70 -10.99 -32.27
N ASP A 16 -8.89 -9.67 -32.18
CA ASP A 16 -7.78 -8.72 -31.97
C ASP A 16 -7.22 -8.87 -30.55
N VAL A 17 -8.08 -9.05 -29.54
CA VAL A 17 -7.65 -9.25 -28.15
C VAL A 17 -6.82 -10.52 -28.01
N VAL A 18 -7.28 -11.62 -28.61
CA VAL A 18 -6.60 -12.92 -28.60
C VAL A 18 -5.26 -12.83 -29.34
N SER A 19 -5.24 -12.16 -30.50
CA SER A 19 -4.01 -11.97 -31.29
C SER A 19 -3.00 -11.09 -30.57
N GLU A 20 -3.44 -9.97 -29.99
CA GLU A 20 -2.56 -9.02 -29.30
C GLU A 20 -1.94 -9.61 -28.03
N LEU A 21 -2.72 -10.41 -27.30
CA LEU A 21 -2.28 -11.10 -26.10
C LEU A 21 -1.72 -12.48 -26.39
N GLU A 22 -1.46 -12.84 -27.65
CA GLU A 22 -0.98 -14.16 -28.11
C GLU A 22 -1.61 -15.32 -27.32
N SER A 23 -2.92 -15.21 -27.07
CA SER A 23 -3.68 -16.14 -26.23
C SER A 23 -4.53 -17.07 -27.10
N HIS A 24 -5.34 -17.91 -26.46
CA HIS A 24 -6.22 -18.84 -27.15
C HIS A 24 -7.57 -18.96 -26.43
N GLU A 25 -8.67 -18.79 -27.17
CA GLU A 25 -10.04 -18.75 -26.60
C GLU A 25 -10.49 -20.05 -25.91
N SER A 26 -9.94 -21.20 -26.30
CA SER A 26 -10.27 -22.51 -25.76
C SER A 26 -9.15 -23.09 -24.89
N LYS A 27 -7.89 -22.97 -25.35
CA LYS A 27 -6.74 -23.58 -24.69
C LYS A 27 -6.03 -22.68 -23.67
N GLY A 28 -6.33 -21.38 -23.66
CA GLY A 28 -5.59 -20.40 -22.87
C GLY A 28 -4.11 -20.33 -23.25
N LEU A 29 -3.29 -19.86 -22.32
CA LEU A 29 -1.83 -19.73 -22.52
C LEU A 29 -1.10 -21.05 -22.37
N SER A 30 0.09 -21.14 -22.99
CA SER A 30 1.04 -22.19 -22.65
C SER A 30 1.73 -21.89 -21.31
N ASP A 31 2.10 -22.94 -20.57
CA ASP A 31 2.83 -22.77 -19.31
C ASP A 31 4.17 -22.04 -19.50
N GLN A 32 4.82 -22.17 -20.67
CA GLN A 32 6.06 -21.44 -20.99
C GLN A 32 5.79 -19.94 -21.16
N LEU A 33 4.81 -19.58 -22.00
CA LEU A 33 4.48 -18.17 -22.22
C LEU A 33 3.98 -17.50 -20.93
N ALA A 34 3.25 -18.23 -20.09
CA ALA A 34 2.83 -17.75 -18.78
C ALA A 34 4.03 -17.45 -17.86
N LYS A 35 5.07 -18.29 -17.86
CA LYS A 35 6.31 -18.03 -17.10
C LYS A 35 7.06 -16.82 -17.64
N ASP A 36 7.19 -16.70 -18.95
CA ASP A 36 7.87 -15.58 -19.59
C ASP A 36 7.15 -14.26 -19.28
N ARG A 37 5.80 -14.28 -19.26
CA ARG A 37 5.00 -13.13 -18.84
C ARG A 37 5.09 -12.83 -17.36
N ALA A 38 5.16 -13.84 -16.49
CA ALA A 38 5.37 -13.62 -15.07
C ALA A 38 6.71 -12.91 -14.82
N ALA A 39 7.76 -13.25 -15.59
CA ALA A 39 9.05 -12.56 -15.53
C ALA A 39 8.98 -11.13 -16.08
N GLN A 40 8.15 -10.88 -17.09
CA GLN A 40 8.03 -9.56 -17.74
C GLN A 40 7.11 -8.58 -17.00
N PHE A 41 5.93 -9.03 -16.56
CA PHE A 41 4.89 -8.20 -15.96
C PHE A 41 4.91 -8.23 -14.43
N GLY A 42 5.61 -9.21 -13.84
CA GLY A 42 5.59 -9.42 -12.39
C GLY A 42 4.34 -10.16 -11.93
N LEU A 43 4.14 -10.14 -10.61
CA LEU A 43 2.99 -10.77 -9.96
C LEU A 43 1.74 -9.90 -10.09
N ASN A 44 0.56 -10.52 -10.05
CA ASN A 44 -0.73 -9.85 -9.95
C ASN A 44 -0.97 -9.37 -8.51
N GLU A 45 -0.17 -8.42 -8.07
CA GLU A 45 -0.30 -7.73 -6.79
C GLU A 45 -0.21 -6.22 -7.00
N LEU A 46 -0.86 -5.49 -6.12
CA LEU A 46 -0.68 -4.05 -6.02
C LEU A 46 0.71 -3.77 -5.44
N THR A 47 1.49 -2.94 -6.12
CA THR A 47 2.80 -2.54 -5.61
C THR A 47 2.59 -1.78 -4.31
N ARG A 48 3.09 -2.34 -3.22
CA ARG A 48 3.12 -1.63 -1.95
C ARG A 48 3.95 -0.37 -2.14
N ALA A 49 3.44 0.77 -1.68
CA ALA A 49 4.24 1.97 -1.56
C ALA A 49 5.56 1.59 -0.86
N LYS A 50 6.69 1.85 -1.52
CA LYS A 50 8.00 1.48 -0.97
C LYS A 50 8.08 2.05 0.43
N GLY A 51 8.06 1.16 1.41
CA GLY A 51 8.31 1.55 2.79
C GLY A 51 9.64 2.30 2.81
N GLN A 52 9.69 3.41 3.54
CA GLN A 52 10.95 4.14 3.73
C GLN A 52 12.03 3.16 4.19
N GLY A 53 13.25 3.30 3.67
CA GLY A 53 14.36 2.39 4.00
C GLY A 53 14.62 2.35 5.51
N VAL A 54 15.16 1.23 6.01
CA VAL A 54 15.45 0.99 7.44
C VAL A 54 16.16 2.18 8.10
N VAL A 55 17.17 2.73 7.42
CA VAL A 55 17.94 3.90 7.89
C VAL A 55 17.09 5.17 7.92
N ILE A 56 16.24 5.38 6.91
CA ILE A 56 15.36 6.55 6.83
C ILE A 56 14.32 6.50 7.95
N ARG A 57 13.71 5.34 8.23
CA ARG A 57 12.78 5.17 9.35
C ARG A 57 13.45 5.45 10.69
N PHE A 58 14.65 4.92 10.90
CA PHE A 58 15.43 5.21 12.10
C PHE A 58 15.74 6.71 12.26
N LEU A 59 16.16 7.39 11.18
CA LEU A 59 16.41 8.84 11.21
C LEU A 59 15.14 9.66 11.45
N LEU A 60 13.98 9.20 10.98
CA LEU A 60 12.69 9.84 11.26
C LEU A 60 12.27 9.67 12.72
N GLN A 61 12.61 8.55 13.36
CA GLN A 61 12.41 8.36 14.80
C GLN A 61 13.17 9.44 15.61
N LEU A 62 14.38 9.82 15.17
CA LEU A 62 15.16 10.88 15.81
C LEU A 62 14.55 12.28 15.65
N LYS A 63 13.66 12.47 14.67
CA LYS A 63 12.94 13.74 14.47
C LYS A 63 11.68 13.87 15.32
N GLN A 64 11.31 12.83 16.09
CA GLN A 64 10.16 12.92 16.97
C GLN A 64 10.40 13.98 18.06
N PRO A 65 9.45 14.89 18.33
CA PRO A 65 9.64 15.99 19.29
C PRO A 65 10.15 15.56 20.66
N LEU A 66 9.64 14.44 21.20
CA LEU A 66 10.07 13.90 22.48
C LEU A 66 11.53 13.43 22.47
N VAL A 67 11.98 12.83 21.36
CA VAL A 67 13.39 12.41 21.20
C VAL A 67 14.29 13.63 21.10
N ILE A 68 13.87 14.67 20.37
CA ILE A 68 14.61 15.94 20.28
C ILE A 68 14.75 16.60 21.65
N ILE A 69 13.68 16.64 22.46
CA ILE A 69 13.71 17.16 23.84
C ILE A 69 14.75 16.40 24.68
N LEU A 70 14.73 15.07 24.63
CA LEU A 70 15.66 14.24 25.42
C LEU A 70 17.10 14.38 24.94
N LEU A 71 17.33 14.48 23.63
CA LEU A 71 18.66 14.75 23.08
C LEU A 71 19.17 16.14 23.48
N ALA A 72 18.31 17.16 23.47
CA ALA A 72 18.66 18.50 23.95
C ALA A 72 18.97 18.50 25.45
N ALA A 73 18.17 17.81 26.27
CA ALA A 73 18.43 17.65 27.70
C ALA A 73 19.77 16.94 27.96
N SER A 74 20.03 15.81 27.28
CA SER A 74 21.30 15.09 27.38
C SER A 74 22.49 15.96 26.99
N LEU A 75 22.36 16.78 25.94
CA LEU A 75 23.41 17.70 25.51
C LEU A 75 23.67 18.81 26.55
N ILE A 76 22.61 19.40 27.11
CA ILE A 76 22.72 20.42 28.16
C ILE A 76 23.43 19.82 29.38
N THR A 77 22.98 18.68 29.90
CA THR A 77 23.58 17.97 31.05
C THR A 77 25.05 17.63 30.80
N LEU A 78 25.42 17.25 29.56
CA LEU A 78 26.81 17.00 29.19
C LEU A 78 27.67 18.27 29.29
N PHE A 79 27.15 19.43 28.87
CA PHE A 79 27.83 20.71 29.06
C PHE A 79 28.01 21.10 30.53
N LEU A 80 27.18 20.56 31.44
CA LEU A 80 27.31 20.77 32.89
C LEU A 80 28.36 19.87 33.53
N ALA A 81 29.06 19.05 32.73
CA ALA A 81 30.00 18.01 33.18
C ALA A 81 29.36 16.90 34.05
N GLU A 82 28.02 16.77 34.00
CA GLU A 82 27.27 15.68 34.62
C GLU A 82 27.26 14.45 33.70
N TYR A 83 28.43 13.83 33.53
CA TYR A 83 28.61 12.74 32.57
C TYR A 83 27.72 11.52 32.84
N VAL A 84 27.40 11.26 34.12
CA VAL A 84 26.56 10.12 34.53
C VAL A 84 25.12 10.37 34.10
N ASP A 85 24.54 11.53 34.44
CA ASP A 85 23.14 11.84 34.12
C ASP A 85 22.93 12.02 32.61
N ALA A 86 23.88 12.66 31.91
CA ALA A 86 23.86 12.76 30.45
C ALA A 86 23.88 11.37 29.80
N GLY A 87 24.69 10.45 30.33
CA GLY A 87 24.80 9.07 29.88
C GLY A 87 23.51 8.27 30.11
N VAL A 88 22.84 8.45 31.24
CA VAL A 88 21.55 7.80 31.54
C VAL A 88 20.47 8.28 30.56
N ILE A 89 20.33 9.58 30.35
CA ILE A 89 19.33 10.14 29.41
C ILE A 89 19.61 9.63 27.99
N PHE A 90 20.88 9.64 27.56
CA PHE A 90 21.26 9.14 26.24
C PHE A 90 20.94 7.65 26.08
N ALA A 91 21.22 6.83 27.10
CA ALA A 91 20.90 5.41 27.09
C ALA A 91 19.38 5.17 26.96
N VAL A 92 18.55 5.92 27.67
CA VAL A 92 17.08 5.83 27.57
C VAL A 92 16.60 6.17 26.15
N VAL A 93 17.17 7.19 25.51
CA VAL A 93 16.85 7.55 24.11
C VAL A 93 17.18 6.40 23.15
N ILE A 94 18.38 5.83 23.26
CA ILE A 94 18.82 4.73 22.40
C ILE A 94 17.94 3.50 22.60
N VAL A 95 17.65 3.12 23.85
CA VAL A 95 16.77 1.99 24.17
C VAL A 95 15.37 2.21 23.61
N ASN A 96 14.79 3.40 23.78
CA ASN A 96 13.47 3.72 23.22
C ASN A 96 13.46 3.70 21.69
N ALA A 97 14.52 4.18 21.03
CA ALA A 97 14.64 4.13 19.58
C ALA A 97 14.70 2.66 19.06
N ILE A 98 15.46 1.80 19.73
CA ILE A 98 15.56 0.37 19.40
C ILE A 98 14.21 -0.33 19.62
N ILE A 99 13.57 -0.11 20.77
CA ILE A 99 12.26 -0.69 21.08
C ILE A 99 11.22 -0.23 20.06
N GLY A 100 11.17 1.08 19.77
CA GLY A 100 10.25 1.65 18.78
C GLY A 100 10.45 1.04 17.39
N PHE A 101 11.70 0.92 16.93
CA PHE A 101 12.04 0.30 15.66
C PHE A 101 11.59 -1.17 15.58
N ILE A 102 11.85 -1.97 16.64
CA ILE A 102 11.43 -3.38 16.69
C ILE A 102 9.91 -3.51 16.71
N GLN A 103 9.20 -2.63 17.43
CA GLN A 103 7.73 -2.65 17.50
C GLN A 103 7.10 -2.32 16.14
N GLU A 104 7.64 -1.31 15.44
CA GLU A 104 7.15 -0.91 14.12
C GLU A 104 7.38 -2.01 13.06
N ASP A 105 8.56 -2.63 13.04
CA ASP A 105 8.88 -3.73 12.12
C ASP A 105 7.99 -4.96 12.39
N LYS A 106 7.77 -5.32 13.66
CA LYS A 106 6.85 -6.41 14.02
C LYS A 106 5.41 -6.12 13.58
N ALA A 107 4.93 -4.90 13.77
CA ALA A 107 3.59 -4.49 13.33
C ALA A 107 3.43 -4.58 11.81
N MET A 108 4.42 -4.07 11.06
CA MET A 108 4.46 -4.19 9.59
C MET A 108 4.44 -5.64 9.12
N LYS A 109 5.27 -6.50 9.71
CA LYS A 109 5.33 -7.94 9.37
C LYS A 109 4.02 -8.68 9.68
N ALA A 110 3.34 -8.34 10.77
CA ALA A 110 2.05 -8.92 11.10
C ALA A 110 0.98 -8.57 10.05
N ILE A 111 0.92 -7.31 9.62
CA ILE A 111 0.02 -6.85 8.55
C ILE A 111 0.36 -7.56 7.23
N GLU A 112 1.65 -7.75 6.93
CA GLU A 112 2.08 -8.46 5.73
C GLU A 112 1.66 -9.93 5.73
N ALA A 113 1.86 -10.64 6.83
CA ALA A 113 1.46 -12.04 6.98
C ALA A 113 -0.05 -12.20 6.84
N LEU A 114 -0.84 -11.28 7.41
CA LEU A 114 -2.30 -11.26 7.27
C LEU A 114 -2.71 -11.07 5.80
N SER A 115 -2.09 -10.11 5.10
CA SER A 115 -2.35 -9.87 3.67
C SER A 115 -2.04 -11.09 2.80
N ARG A 116 -0.93 -11.81 3.06
CA ARG A 116 -0.57 -13.04 2.33
C ARG A 116 -1.49 -14.22 2.64
N ALA A 117 -2.06 -14.29 3.84
CA ALA A 117 -3.00 -15.35 4.22
C ALA A 117 -4.37 -15.22 3.52
N MET A 118 -4.67 -14.06 2.92
CA MET A 118 -5.94 -13.77 2.23
C MET A 118 -5.85 -13.91 0.70
N THR A 119 -4.89 -14.67 0.15
CA THR A 119 -4.77 -14.84 -1.29
C THR A 119 -5.96 -15.61 -1.86
N SER A 120 -6.73 -14.96 -2.72
CA SER A 120 -7.80 -15.60 -3.49
C SER A 120 -7.20 -16.61 -4.48
N GLU A 121 -7.84 -17.75 -4.66
CA GLU A 121 -7.57 -18.63 -5.78
C GLU A 121 -8.43 -18.23 -6.98
N ALA A 122 -8.00 -18.63 -8.17
CA ALA A 122 -8.74 -18.46 -9.41
C ALA A 122 -8.65 -19.72 -10.26
N THR A 123 -9.72 -20.01 -11.00
CA THR A 123 -9.74 -21.10 -11.98
C THR A 123 -9.38 -20.55 -13.35
N ILE A 124 -8.33 -21.10 -13.95
CA ILE A 124 -7.85 -20.70 -15.28
C ILE A 124 -7.79 -21.90 -16.22
N ILE A 125 -7.59 -21.62 -17.51
CA ILE A 125 -7.22 -22.61 -18.51
C ILE A 125 -5.83 -22.28 -19.03
N ARG A 126 -4.90 -23.25 -18.92
CA ARG A 126 -3.57 -23.22 -19.55
C ARG A 126 -3.31 -24.56 -20.21
N ASN A 127 -2.71 -24.56 -21.40
CA ASN A 127 -2.49 -25.78 -22.19
C ASN A 127 -3.76 -26.61 -22.45
N GLY A 128 -4.94 -25.99 -22.45
CA GLY A 128 -6.24 -26.67 -22.60
C GLY A 128 -6.78 -27.33 -21.34
N GLU A 129 -6.06 -27.27 -20.22
CA GLU A 129 -6.45 -27.88 -18.95
C GLU A 129 -6.93 -26.82 -17.96
N LYS A 130 -7.99 -27.15 -17.22
CA LYS A 130 -8.46 -26.33 -16.11
C LYS A 130 -7.50 -26.48 -14.94
N LYS A 131 -6.97 -25.38 -14.43
CA LYS A 131 -6.06 -25.33 -13.29
C LYS A 131 -6.58 -24.34 -12.27
N ARG A 132 -6.51 -24.69 -10.98
CA ARG A 132 -6.75 -23.74 -9.88
C ARG A 132 -5.40 -23.22 -9.41
N ILE A 133 -5.19 -21.92 -9.52
CA ILE A 133 -3.93 -21.27 -9.14
C ILE A 133 -4.22 -20.11 -8.18
N GLN A 134 -3.19 -19.66 -7.47
CA GLN A 134 -3.29 -18.44 -6.69
C GLN A 134 -3.46 -17.24 -7.64
N ALA A 135 -4.39 -16.32 -7.33
CA ALA A 135 -4.67 -15.15 -8.16
C ALA A 135 -3.42 -14.28 -8.41
N VAL A 136 -2.46 -14.31 -7.48
CA VAL A 136 -1.15 -13.65 -7.57
C VAL A 136 -0.31 -14.08 -8.77
N GLN A 137 -0.51 -15.31 -9.26
CA GLN A 137 0.26 -15.90 -10.36
C GLN A 137 -0.40 -15.72 -11.73
N ILE A 138 -1.52 -15.00 -11.78
CA ILE A 138 -2.21 -14.66 -13.03
C ILE A 138 -1.39 -13.62 -13.78
N VAL A 139 -1.30 -13.80 -15.10
CA VAL A 139 -0.59 -12.89 -16.00
C VAL A 139 -1.50 -12.42 -17.14
N PRO A 140 -1.19 -11.28 -17.79
CA PRO A 140 -1.91 -10.86 -18.98
C PRO A 140 -1.99 -11.96 -20.04
N GLY A 141 -3.18 -12.15 -20.61
CA GLY A 141 -3.54 -13.17 -21.59
C GLY A 141 -3.99 -14.52 -21.00
N ASP A 142 -3.92 -14.73 -19.69
CA ASP A 142 -4.52 -15.93 -19.08
C ASP A 142 -6.01 -15.99 -19.36
N LEU A 143 -6.52 -17.21 -19.55
CA LEU A 143 -7.95 -17.45 -19.72
C LEU A 143 -8.56 -17.84 -18.38
N VAL A 144 -9.33 -16.94 -17.80
CA VAL A 144 -9.97 -17.11 -16.48
C VAL A 144 -11.41 -17.60 -16.66
N LEU A 145 -11.82 -18.53 -15.80
CA LEU A 145 -13.21 -18.97 -15.65
C LEU A 145 -13.82 -18.28 -14.44
N LEU A 146 -15.01 -17.73 -14.62
CA LEU A 146 -15.79 -17.06 -13.59
C LEU A 146 -17.07 -17.85 -13.30
N GLN A 147 -17.40 -18.00 -12.03
CA GLN A 147 -18.63 -18.60 -11.53
C GLN A 147 -19.21 -17.77 -10.38
N SER A 148 -20.51 -17.91 -10.11
CA SER A 148 -21.15 -17.24 -8.97
C SER A 148 -20.41 -17.53 -7.66
N GLY A 149 -20.15 -16.46 -6.90
CA GLY A 149 -19.35 -16.48 -5.67
C GLY A 149 -17.87 -16.16 -5.89
N ASP A 150 -17.35 -16.21 -7.12
CA ASP A 150 -15.96 -15.87 -7.40
C ASP A 150 -15.72 -14.36 -7.27
N LYS A 151 -14.58 -13.98 -6.70
CA LYS A 151 -14.00 -12.65 -6.91
C LYS A 151 -13.25 -12.63 -8.23
N VAL A 152 -13.48 -11.59 -9.01
CA VAL A 152 -12.75 -11.39 -10.27
C VAL A 152 -11.28 -11.08 -9.95
N PRO A 153 -10.32 -11.90 -10.41
CA PRO A 153 -8.96 -11.87 -9.85
C PRO A 153 -8.03 -10.83 -10.52
N ALA A 154 -8.40 -10.35 -11.71
CA ALA A 154 -7.66 -9.39 -12.53
C ALA A 154 -8.67 -8.73 -13.50
N ASP A 155 -8.29 -7.68 -14.22
CA ASP A 155 -9.21 -7.10 -15.21
C ASP A 155 -9.27 -7.99 -16.45
N LEU A 156 -10.49 -8.36 -16.86
CA LEU A 156 -10.75 -9.34 -17.91
C LEU A 156 -11.58 -8.75 -19.05
N ARG A 157 -11.22 -9.11 -20.27
CA ARG A 157 -12.09 -8.98 -21.44
C ARG A 157 -12.92 -10.24 -21.61
N LEU A 158 -14.24 -10.13 -21.50
CA LEU A 158 -15.16 -11.27 -21.53
C LEU A 158 -15.33 -11.82 -22.94
N ILE A 159 -15.04 -13.12 -23.11
CA ILE A 159 -15.18 -13.83 -24.39
C ILE A 159 -16.46 -14.68 -24.43
N GLN A 160 -16.94 -15.10 -23.27
CA GLN A 160 -18.17 -15.86 -23.12
C GLN A 160 -18.87 -15.49 -21.82
N THR A 161 -20.18 -15.31 -21.87
CA THR A 161 -21.02 -15.08 -20.69
C THR A 161 -22.27 -15.96 -20.78
N ARG A 162 -22.75 -16.43 -19.63
CA ARG A 162 -24.03 -17.12 -19.46
C ARG A 162 -24.71 -16.51 -18.25
N GLU A 163 -25.60 -15.55 -18.51
CA GLU A 163 -26.32 -14.78 -17.47
C GLU A 163 -25.37 -14.17 -16.42
N LEU A 164 -24.15 -13.82 -16.83
CA LEU A 164 -23.13 -13.35 -15.91
C LEU A 164 -23.54 -11.98 -15.34
N GLN A 165 -23.61 -11.89 -14.02
CA GLN A 165 -23.85 -10.66 -13.29
C GLN A 165 -22.71 -10.43 -12.30
N ILE A 166 -22.24 -9.18 -12.23
CA ILE A 166 -21.12 -8.80 -11.37
C ILE A 166 -21.51 -7.57 -10.57
N ASP A 167 -21.27 -7.61 -9.27
CA ASP A 167 -21.35 -6.46 -8.38
C ASP A 167 -20.08 -5.63 -8.50
N GLU A 168 -20.23 -4.43 -9.09
CA GLU A 168 -19.14 -3.48 -9.34
C GLU A 168 -19.17 -2.29 -8.37
N SER A 169 -19.85 -2.43 -7.22
CA SER A 169 -19.93 -1.41 -6.18
C SER A 169 -18.57 -0.98 -5.67
N ALA A 170 -17.59 -1.90 -5.64
CA ALA A 170 -16.21 -1.61 -5.25
C ALA A 170 -15.51 -0.59 -6.18
N LEU A 171 -15.97 -0.44 -7.43
CA LEU A 171 -15.36 0.43 -8.43
C LEU A 171 -16.23 1.65 -8.75
N THR A 172 -17.55 1.47 -8.78
CA THR A 172 -18.51 2.50 -9.22
C THR A 172 -19.29 3.13 -8.08
N GLY A 173 -19.36 2.47 -6.92
CA GLY A 173 -20.24 2.85 -5.80
C GLY A 173 -21.71 2.46 -5.99
N GLU A 174 -22.08 1.86 -7.12
CA GLU A 174 -23.44 1.42 -7.41
C GLU A 174 -23.63 -0.04 -7.00
N SER A 175 -24.62 -0.32 -6.14
CA SER A 175 -24.89 -1.67 -5.61
C SER A 175 -25.71 -2.57 -6.53
N VAL A 176 -26.16 -2.06 -7.68
CA VAL A 176 -26.98 -2.86 -8.61
C VAL A 176 -26.05 -3.74 -9.46
N PRO A 177 -26.20 -5.08 -9.44
CA PRO A 177 -25.37 -5.96 -10.24
C PRO A 177 -25.50 -5.67 -11.73
N VAL A 178 -24.36 -5.56 -12.42
CA VAL A 178 -24.29 -5.26 -13.84
C VAL A 178 -24.33 -6.56 -14.64
N GLN A 179 -25.28 -6.67 -15.58
CA GLN A 179 -25.33 -7.78 -16.52
C GLN A 179 -24.24 -7.65 -17.58
N LYS A 180 -23.45 -8.71 -17.73
CA LYS A 180 -22.28 -8.73 -18.60
C LYS A 180 -22.53 -9.42 -19.94
N GLU A 181 -21.85 -8.93 -20.96
CA GLU A 181 -21.98 -9.38 -22.35
C GLU A 181 -20.63 -9.54 -23.04
N LYS A 182 -20.61 -10.05 -24.26
CA LYS A 182 -19.36 -10.22 -25.05
C LYS A 182 -19.20 -9.19 -26.17
N ALA A 183 -20.21 -8.36 -26.42
CA ALA A 183 -20.28 -7.43 -27.54
C ALA A 183 -19.07 -6.50 -27.58
N VAL A 184 -18.68 -6.06 -28.78
CA VAL A 184 -17.69 -5.00 -28.95
C VAL A 184 -18.38 -3.67 -28.66
N LEU A 185 -17.74 -2.83 -27.85
CA LEU A 185 -18.32 -1.59 -27.35
C LEU A 185 -17.64 -0.37 -27.97
N ASN A 186 -18.29 0.79 -27.86
CA ASN A 186 -17.70 2.05 -28.33
C ASN A 186 -16.49 2.43 -27.46
N SER A 187 -15.49 3.07 -28.07
CA SER A 187 -14.28 3.51 -27.38
C SER A 187 -14.56 4.53 -26.26
N ASP A 188 -15.55 5.41 -26.45
CA ASP A 188 -15.88 6.52 -25.56
C ASP A 188 -16.83 6.16 -24.39
N MET A 189 -16.87 4.87 -24.01
CA MET A 189 -17.72 4.43 -22.90
C MET A 189 -17.01 4.58 -21.55
N ALA A 190 -17.75 5.08 -20.56
CA ALA A 190 -17.31 5.14 -19.17
C ALA A 190 -17.10 3.73 -18.60
N ILE A 191 -16.27 3.61 -17.56
CA ILE A 191 -15.85 2.32 -16.98
C ILE A 191 -17.05 1.45 -16.58
N GLY A 192 -18.07 2.04 -15.94
CA GLY A 192 -19.28 1.33 -15.51
C GLY A 192 -20.16 0.82 -16.66
N ASP A 193 -20.08 1.45 -17.84
CA ASP A 193 -20.88 1.05 -19.00
C ASP A 193 -20.19 -0.04 -19.85
N ARG A 194 -18.92 -0.36 -19.57
CA ARG A 194 -18.16 -1.40 -20.29
C ARG A 194 -18.57 -2.80 -19.84
N ARG A 195 -19.78 -3.21 -20.22
CA ARG A 195 -20.40 -4.51 -19.86
C ARG A 195 -19.67 -5.73 -20.40
N ASN A 196 -18.70 -5.53 -21.27
CA ASN A 196 -17.86 -6.58 -21.85
C ASN A 196 -16.52 -6.78 -21.14
N MET A 197 -16.33 -6.04 -20.04
CA MET A 197 -15.22 -6.13 -19.11
C MET A 197 -15.71 -6.67 -17.76
N ALA A 198 -14.82 -7.36 -17.05
CA ALA A 198 -14.96 -7.68 -15.63
C ALA A 198 -13.72 -7.16 -14.89
N TYR A 199 -13.91 -6.44 -13.79
CA TYR A 199 -12.82 -5.73 -13.12
C TYR A 199 -12.36 -6.44 -11.86
N SER A 200 -11.07 -6.36 -11.55
CA SER A 200 -10.47 -6.95 -10.36
C SER A 200 -11.18 -6.54 -9.06
N SER A 201 -11.26 -7.45 -8.10
CA SER A 201 -11.91 -7.27 -6.79
C SER A 201 -13.44 -7.07 -6.81
N THR A 202 -14.08 -7.15 -7.99
CA THR A 202 -15.55 -7.23 -8.10
C THR A 202 -16.05 -8.65 -7.83
N LEU A 203 -17.31 -8.80 -7.44
CA LEU A 203 -17.90 -10.09 -7.04
C LEU A 203 -18.86 -10.60 -8.12
N VAL A 204 -18.68 -11.83 -8.57
CA VAL A 204 -19.63 -12.49 -9.46
C VAL A 204 -20.86 -12.91 -8.66
N THR A 205 -21.98 -12.26 -8.87
CA THR A 205 -23.22 -12.53 -8.13
C THR A 205 -23.99 -13.71 -8.74
N PHE A 206 -24.01 -13.82 -10.07
CA PHE A 206 -24.77 -14.85 -10.76
C PHE A 206 -24.14 -15.25 -12.10
N GLY A 207 -24.50 -16.45 -12.57
CA GLY A 207 -24.10 -16.96 -13.88
C GLY A 207 -22.67 -17.47 -13.96
N THR A 208 -22.18 -17.63 -15.19
CA THR A 208 -20.80 -18.06 -15.48
C THR A 208 -20.22 -17.27 -16.63
N GLY A 209 -18.88 -17.15 -16.65
CA GLY A 209 -18.18 -16.38 -17.65
C GLY A 209 -16.80 -16.95 -17.96
N ARG A 210 -16.24 -16.50 -19.09
CA ARG A 210 -14.85 -16.71 -19.46
C ARG A 210 -14.30 -15.40 -19.94
N GLY A 211 -13.10 -15.04 -19.48
CA GLY A 211 -12.46 -13.80 -19.85
C GLY A 211 -10.95 -13.96 -19.99
N ILE A 212 -10.38 -13.21 -20.92
CA ILE A 212 -8.93 -13.11 -21.09
C ILE A 212 -8.43 -11.96 -20.23
N VAL A 213 -7.39 -12.20 -19.44
CA VAL A 213 -6.79 -11.17 -18.59
C VAL A 213 -6.14 -10.09 -19.45
N VAL A 214 -6.53 -8.84 -19.27
CA VAL A 214 -5.96 -7.71 -20.02
C VAL A 214 -5.04 -6.84 -19.17
N ALA A 215 -5.26 -6.81 -17.85
CA ALA A 215 -4.42 -6.08 -16.90
C ALA A 215 -4.37 -6.79 -15.54
N THR A 216 -3.22 -6.68 -14.88
CA THR A 216 -2.91 -7.28 -13.57
C THR A 216 -2.24 -6.26 -12.66
N GLY A 217 -2.35 -6.46 -11.34
CA GLY A 217 -1.69 -5.63 -10.33
C GLY A 217 -2.01 -4.14 -10.46
N ASP A 218 -0.99 -3.28 -10.41
CA ASP A 218 -1.13 -1.82 -10.53
C ASP A 218 -1.77 -1.35 -11.84
N SER A 219 -1.76 -2.19 -12.87
CA SER A 219 -2.30 -1.84 -14.18
C SER A 219 -3.81 -1.99 -14.28
N THR A 220 -4.45 -2.67 -13.33
CA THR A 220 -5.93 -2.78 -13.28
C THR A 220 -6.56 -1.42 -12.95
N GLU A 221 -7.86 -1.27 -13.20
CA GLU A 221 -8.58 -0.03 -12.84
C GLU A 221 -8.52 0.23 -11.33
N ILE A 222 -8.68 -0.81 -10.50
CA ILE A 222 -8.48 -0.69 -9.04
C ILE A 222 -7.02 -0.34 -8.70
N GLY A 223 -6.05 -0.91 -9.41
CA GLY A 223 -4.62 -0.58 -9.23
C GLY A 223 -4.31 0.88 -9.55
N ARG A 224 -4.89 1.40 -10.63
CA ARG A 224 -4.78 2.82 -11.00
C ARG A 224 -5.40 3.74 -9.97
N ILE A 225 -6.60 3.40 -9.47
CA ILE A 225 -7.25 4.15 -8.38
C ILE A 225 -6.36 4.17 -7.15
N ASN A 226 -5.84 3.01 -6.72
CA ASN A 226 -4.94 2.93 -5.57
C ASN A 226 -3.65 3.74 -5.77
N LYS A 227 -3.09 3.75 -6.99
CA LYS A 227 -1.91 4.57 -7.31
C LYS A 227 -2.21 6.07 -7.25
N LEU A 228 -3.39 6.50 -7.68
CA LEU A 228 -3.83 7.90 -7.58
C LEU A 228 -4.03 8.31 -6.12
N ILE A 229 -4.65 7.44 -5.31
CA ILE A 229 -4.83 7.65 -3.86
C ILE A 229 -3.49 7.64 -3.11
N ALA A 230 -2.55 6.77 -3.50
CA ALA A 230 -1.23 6.70 -2.87
C ALA A 230 -0.31 7.86 -3.32
N ALA A 231 -0.57 8.47 -4.47
CA ALA A 231 0.16 9.65 -4.94
C ALA A 231 -0.27 10.93 -4.22
N THR A 232 -1.44 10.95 -3.59
CA THR A 232 -1.79 12.01 -2.64
C THR A 232 -0.99 11.84 -1.37
N ASP A 233 -0.26 12.90 -0.97
CA ASP A 233 0.57 12.91 0.23
C ASP A 233 -0.19 12.34 1.43
N VAL A 234 0.44 11.40 2.13
CA VAL A 234 -0.08 10.86 3.39
C VAL A 234 -0.13 12.02 4.39
N LEU A 235 -1.27 12.68 4.47
CA LEU A 235 -1.54 13.71 5.45
C LEU A 235 -1.43 13.06 6.84
N GLU A 236 -0.60 13.63 7.70
CA GLU A 236 -0.52 13.20 9.10
C GLU A 236 -1.92 13.15 9.71
N THR A 237 -2.21 12.10 10.47
CA THR A 237 -3.54 11.98 11.09
C THR A 237 -3.78 13.18 12.03
N PRO A 238 -5.04 13.66 12.19
CA PRO A 238 -5.35 14.81 13.03
C PRO A 238 -4.86 14.66 14.48
N LEU A 239 -4.77 13.42 14.98
CA LEU A 239 -4.26 13.11 16.31
C LEU A 239 -2.74 13.27 16.38
N THR A 240 -2.01 12.73 15.40
CA THR A 240 -0.54 12.87 15.32
C THR A 240 -0.13 14.33 15.28
N ARG A 241 -0.84 15.14 14.48
CA ARG A 241 -0.60 16.58 14.36
C ARG A 241 -0.81 17.31 15.70
N LYS A 242 -1.90 17.01 16.41
CA LYS A 242 -2.16 17.57 17.76
C LYS A 242 -1.09 17.18 18.78
N ILE A 243 -0.58 15.94 18.73
CA ILE A 243 0.51 15.50 19.61
C ILE A 243 1.79 16.26 19.28
N HIS A 244 2.09 16.48 18.00
CA HIS A 244 3.25 17.26 17.58
C HIS A 244 3.17 18.72 18.05
N ASP A 245 2.00 19.36 17.87
CA ASP A 245 1.75 20.73 18.33
C ASP A 245 1.85 20.84 19.86
N PHE A 246 1.22 19.91 20.59
CA PHE A 246 1.31 19.86 22.05
C PHE A 246 2.75 19.65 22.54
N SER A 247 3.49 18.76 21.88
CA SER A 247 4.91 18.53 22.19
C SER A 247 5.75 19.78 21.95
N GLY A 248 5.47 20.54 20.88
CA GLY A 248 6.12 21.82 20.61
C GLY A 248 5.83 22.87 21.69
N ILE A 249 4.57 23.00 22.11
CA ILE A 249 4.18 23.90 23.21
C ILE A 249 4.92 23.52 24.50
N LEU A 250 4.96 22.23 24.84
CA LEU A 250 5.66 21.74 26.02
C LEU A 250 7.16 22.03 25.96
N LEU A 251 7.80 21.84 24.80
CA LEU A 251 9.21 22.18 24.57
C LEU A 251 9.48 23.66 24.85
N TYR A 252 8.68 24.57 24.29
CA TYR A 252 8.85 26.00 24.54
C TYR A 252 8.61 26.38 25.99
N ALA A 253 7.65 25.75 26.67
CA ALA A 253 7.39 25.98 28.09
C ALA A 253 8.57 25.54 28.97
N ILE A 254 9.15 24.35 28.70
CA ILE A 254 10.33 23.84 29.42
C ILE A 254 11.53 24.76 29.21
N LEU A 255 11.79 25.19 27.97
CA LEU A 255 12.88 26.13 27.66
C LEU A 255 12.69 27.48 28.33
N ALA A 256 11.46 28.01 28.38
CA ALA A 256 11.16 29.26 29.06
C ALA A 256 11.36 29.16 30.58
N MET A 257 10.90 28.07 31.19
CA MET A 257 11.15 27.79 32.62
C MET A 257 12.65 27.67 32.91
N ALA A 258 13.41 26.92 32.10
CA ALA A 258 14.85 26.77 32.26
C ALA A 258 15.60 28.10 32.11
N ALA A 259 15.24 28.93 31.14
CA ALA A 259 15.80 30.26 30.98
C ALA A 259 15.47 31.15 32.18
N PHE A 260 14.23 31.08 32.68
CA PHE A 260 13.80 31.86 33.84
C PHE A 260 14.53 31.46 35.13
N THR A 261 14.67 30.17 35.41
CA THR A 261 15.42 29.68 36.57
C THR A 261 16.90 30.03 36.48
N PHE A 262 17.49 29.97 35.28
CA PHE A 262 18.87 30.39 35.03
C PHE A 262 19.10 31.88 35.32
N VAL A 263 18.19 32.75 34.86
CA VAL A 263 18.26 34.20 35.15
C VAL A 263 18.13 34.48 36.64
N ILE A 264 17.21 33.80 37.35
CA ILE A 264 17.08 33.94 38.81
C ILE A 264 18.36 33.50 39.53
N GLY A 265 18.98 32.40 39.09
CA GLY A 265 20.25 31.92 39.63
C GLY A 265 21.37 32.94 39.49
N LEU A 266 21.49 33.58 38.32
CA LEU A 266 22.44 34.66 38.07
C LEU A 266 22.19 35.89 38.97
N VAL A 267 20.93 36.34 39.09
CA VAL A 267 20.56 37.52 39.90
C VAL A 267 20.76 37.28 41.40
N ARG A 268 20.59 36.03 41.88
CA ARG A 268 20.85 35.65 43.29
C ARG A 268 22.34 35.56 43.65
N GLY A 269 23.24 35.84 42.71
CA GLY A 269 24.69 35.84 42.98
C GLY A 269 25.25 34.45 43.32
N GLN A 270 24.54 33.38 42.96
CA GLN A 270 25.06 32.04 43.12
C GLN A 270 26.16 31.83 42.08
N ASN A 271 27.39 31.56 42.54
CA ASN A 271 28.51 31.18 41.68
C ASN A 271 28.05 30.07 40.73
N THR A 272 28.36 30.23 39.45
CA THR A 272 27.84 29.44 38.32
C THR A 272 27.98 27.92 38.50
N GLY A 273 28.85 27.45 39.40
CA GLY A 273 29.01 26.04 39.77
C GLY A 273 28.06 25.46 40.83
N LYS A 274 27.24 26.26 41.53
CA LYS A 274 26.28 25.78 42.55
C LYS A 274 24.81 25.82 42.12
N VAL A 275 24.51 26.46 40.99
CA VAL A 275 23.14 26.53 40.42
C VAL A 275 22.79 25.22 39.67
N MET A 276 23.77 24.38 39.38
CA MET A 276 23.61 23.13 38.62
C MET A 276 23.71 21.87 39.47
N ASP A 277 24.16 21.94 40.72
CA ASP A 277 24.21 20.77 41.60
C ASP A 277 22.80 20.47 42.16
N PHE A 278 22.10 19.53 41.53
CA PHE A 278 20.81 18.99 41.98
C PHE A 278 20.96 17.90 43.06
N SER A 279 21.94 18.01 43.95
CA SER A 279 22.06 17.14 45.12
C SER A 279 21.33 17.74 46.32
N GLY A 280 20.06 17.36 46.46
CA GLY A 280 19.23 17.54 47.66
C GLY A 280 18.19 16.43 47.76
#